data_AF-A0ABD0L0D0-F1
#
_entry.id   AF-A0ABD0L0D0-F1
#
_cell.length_a   1.000
_cell.length_b   1.000
_cell.length_c   1.000
_cell.angle_alpha   90.00
_cell.angle_beta   90.00
_cell.angle_gamma   90.00
#
_symmetry.space_group_name_H-M   'P 1'
#
loop_
_entity.id
_entity.type
_entity.pdbx_description
1 polymer ?
#
loop_
_entity_poly.entity_id
_entity_poly.type
_entity_poly.pdbx_seq_one_letter_code
_entity_poly.pdbx_strand_id
1 'polypeptide(L)'
;ALSTSREQGKRPVQVCRQRLTYLNIIGRMESFLNDPDWKGPPGRDMAHTGLFNLCHNGPMNKAECAYCQMKFRFRTPHEDPREYHKFMSPTCRYLKAFGDHGTKPS
;
A
#
# COMPACT_ATOMS: atom_id res chain seq x y z
N ALA A 1 -14.85 -16.23 44.82
CA ALA A 1 -13.69 -16.41 43.91
C ALA A 1 -14.00 -17.58 43.00
N LEU A 2 -13.86 -17.41 41.67
CA LEU A 2 -13.46 -18.41 40.67
C LEU A 2 -13.65 -17.76 39.28
N SER A 3 -12.60 -17.08 38.86
CA SER A 3 -12.37 -16.58 37.51
C SER A 3 -12.20 -17.77 36.55
N THR A 4 -13.02 -17.86 35.51
CA THR A 4 -12.73 -18.71 34.34
C THR A 4 -12.41 -17.82 33.16
N SER A 5 -11.11 -17.67 32.91
CA SER A 5 -10.54 -17.07 31.70
C SER A 5 -10.98 -17.90 30.50
N ARG A 6 -11.69 -17.30 29.55
CA ARG A 6 -12.02 -17.95 28.28
C ARG A 6 -11.01 -17.55 27.21
N GLU A 7 -10.58 -18.57 26.50
CA GLU A 7 -9.32 -18.62 25.78
C GLU A 7 -9.25 -17.75 24.53
N GLN A 8 -8.00 -17.49 24.17
CA GLN A 8 -7.52 -16.74 23.03
C GLN A 8 -8.12 -17.23 21.71
N GLY A 9 -9.01 -16.43 21.12
CA GLY A 9 -9.22 -16.44 19.68
C GLY A 9 -8.00 -15.82 19.00
N LYS A 10 -7.02 -16.64 18.61
CA LYS A 10 -5.96 -16.23 17.69
C LYS A 10 -6.61 -15.86 16.35
N ARG A 11 -6.91 -14.56 16.17
CA ARG A 11 -7.19 -13.99 14.85
C ARG A 11 -6.05 -14.41 13.91
N PRO A 12 -6.32 -14.89 12.68
CA PRO A 12 -5.25 -15.24 11.76
C PRO A 12 -4.39 -13.98 11.52
N VAL A 13 -3.20 -13.99 12.10
CA VAL A 13 -2.13 -13.03 11.78
C VAL A 13 -1.61 -13.47 10.43
N GLN A 14 -2.29 -13.09 9.34
CA GLN A 14 -1.90 -13.51 7.99
C GLN A 14 -1.47 -12.32 7.13
N VAL A 15 -0.19 -11.99 7.34
CA VAL A 15 0.85 -11.58 6.37
C VAL A 15 0.64 -10.31 5.53
N CYS A 16 1.11 -9.16 6.03
CA CYS A 16 1.60 -8.05 5.17
C CYS A 16 3.13 -8.05 5.01
N ARG A 17 3.79 -9.22 5.02
CA ARG A 17 5.26 -9.27 5.12
C ARG A 17 5.97 -10.11 4.06
N GLN A 18 5.55 -10.00 2.81
CA GLN A 18 6.45 -10.32 1.71
C GLN A 18 6.48 -9.14 0.74
N ARG A 19 7.40 -8.21 0.98
CA ARG A 19 7.65 -7.06 0.08
C ARG A 19 7.86 -7.48 -1.37
N LEU A 20 8.37 -8.71 -1.58
CA LEU A 20 8.51 -9.34 -2.88
C LEU A 20 7.18 -9.44 -3.64
N THR A 21 6.07 -9.73 -2.96
CA THR A 21 4.73 -9.78 -3.57
C THR A 21 4.33 -8.42 -4.17
N TYR A 22 4.78 -7.32 -3.57
CA TYR A 22 4.43 -5.97 -4.01
C TYR A 22 5.40 -5.37 -5.05
N LEU A 23 6.47 -6.09 -5.39
CA LEU A 23 7.24 -5.78 -6.61
C LEU A 23 6.41 -6.06 -7.88
N ASN A 24 5.42 -6.95 -7.78
CA ASN A 24 4.42 -7.21 -8.83
C ASN A 24 3.26 -6.20 -8.74
N ILE A 25 2.83 -5.67 -9.89
CA ILE A 25 1.65 -4.78 -9.99
C ILE A 25 0.37 -5.44 -9.48
N ILE A 26 0.16 -6.74 -9.74
CA ILE A 26 -1.04 -7.46 -9.29
C ILE A 26 -1.09 -7.50 -7.76
N GLY A 27 0.02 -7.86 -7.11
CA GLY A 27 0.08 -7.88 -5.65
C GLY A 27 -0.16 -6.50 -5.02
N ARG A 28 0.26 -5.41 -5.69
CA ARG A 28 -0.07 -4.05 -5.24
C ARG A 28 -1.56 -3.76 -5.38
N MET A 29 -2.19 -4.10 -6.50
CA MET A 29 -3.63 -3.89 -6.70
C MET A 29 -4.46 -4.68 -5.68
N GLU A 30 -4.14 -5.96 -5.48
CA GLU A 30 -4.80 -6.85 -4.52
C GLU A 30 -4.72 -6.30 -3.10
N SER A 31 -3.63 -5.62 -2.73
CA SER A 31 -3.49 -5.01 -1.40
C SER A 31 -4.55 -3.95 -1.09
N PHE A 32 -5.09 -3.28 -2.12
CA PHE A 32 -6.19 -2.32 -1.96
C PHE A 32 -7.56 -2.97 -2.10
N LEU A 33 -7.70 -3.97 -2.98
CA LEU A 33 -8.97 -4.68 -3.17
C LEU A 33 -9.37 -5.51 -1.96
N ASN A 34 -8.38 -6.08 -1.25
CA ASN A 34 -8.60 -6.88 -0.06
C ASN A 34 -8.83 -6.04 1.21
N ASP A 35 -8.79 -4.71 1.10
CA ASP A 35 -9.10 -3.78 2.19
C ASP A 35 -10.40 -3.02 1.87
N PRO A 36 -11.58 -3.52 2.32
CA PRO A 36 -12.86 -2.87 2.06
C PRO A 36 -12.98 -1.50 2.73
N ASP A 37 -12.11 -1.20 3.69
CA ASP A 37 -12.15 0.03 4.47
C ASP A 37 -11.30 1.15 3.86
N TRP A 38 -10.53 0.88 2.81
CA TRP A 38 -9.67 1.86 2.15
C TRP A 38 -10.38 3.18 1.84
N LYS A 39 -9.79 4.30 2.29
CA LYS A 39 -10.32 5.68 2.16
C LYS A 39 -9.47 6.60 1.29
N GLY A 40 -8.37 6.10 0.72
CA GLY A 40 -7.48 6.89 -0.12
C GLY A 40 -7.86 6.84 -1.60
N PRO A 41 -6.96 7.27 -2.49
CA PRO A 41 -7.18 7.26 -3.94
C PRO A 41 -7.40 5.85 -4.50
N PRO A 42 -7.95 5.71 -5.72
CA PRO A 42 -8.26 4.40 -6.29
C PRO A 42 -7.05 3.45 -6.28
N GLY A 43 -7.27 2.22 -5.80
CA GLY A 43 -6.18 1.23 -5.64
C GLY A 43 -5.39 0.94 -6.92
N ARG A 44 -6.04 1.07 -8.09
CA ARG A 44 -5.38 1.00 -9.40
C ARG A 44 -4.32 2.09 -9.55
N ASP A 45 -4.66 3.34 -9.29
CA ASP A 45 -3.77 4.49 -9.45
C ASP A 45 -2.61 4.43 -8.44
N MET A 46 -2.93 4.00 -7.22
CA MET A 46 -1.93 3.70 -6.19
C MET A 46 -0.94 2.62 -6.65
N ALA A 47 -1.43 1.50 -7.18
CA ALA A 47 -0.60 0.39 -7.63
C ALA A 47 0.32 0.79 -8.81
N HIS A 48 -0.19 1.58 -9.77
CA HIS A 48 0.61 2.06 -10.90
C HIS A 48 1.73 3.02 -10.49
N THR A 49 1.59 3.72 -9.37
CA THR A 49 2.64 4.58 -8.80
C THR A 49 3.61 3.85 -7.88
N GLY A 50 3.52 2.51 -7.83
CA GLY A 50 4.43 1.64 -7.07
C GLY A 50 4.03 1.50 -5.60
N LEU A 51 2.83 1.92 -5.22
CA LEU A 51 2.33 1.91 -3.85
C LEU A 51 1.49 0.65 -3.58
N PHE A 52 1.58 0.14 -2.35
CA PHE A 52 0.70 -0.92 -1.83
C PHE A 52 0.13 -0.48 -0.47
N ASN A 53 -1.03 -1.01 -0.12
CA ASN A 53 -1.73 -0.69 1.13
C ASN A 53 -1.00 -1.28 2.34
N LEU A 54 -0.82 -0.48 3.39
CA LEU A 54 -0.34 -0.92 4.69
C LEU A 54 -1.52 -1.33 5.58
N CYS A 55 -2.24 -2.38 5.19
CA CYS A 55 -3.40 -2.86 5.95
C CYS A 55 -2.94 -3.65 7.19
N HIS A 56 -2.73 -2.98 8.34
CA HIS A 56 -2.74 -3.60 9.68
C HIS A 56 -3.07 -2.58 10.76
N ASN A 57 -4.22 -2.74 11.44
CA ASN A 57 -4.64 -2.04 12.66
C ASN A 57 -4.38 -0.51 12.66
N GLY A 58 -4.41 0.11 11.49
CA GLY A 58 -3.93 1.46 11.26
C GLY A 58 -4.93 2.26 10.42
N PRO A 59 -4.70 3.58 10.29
CA PRO A 59 -5.54 4.43 9.47
C PRO A 59 -5.70 3.88 8.05
N MET A 60 -6.95 3.82 7.58
CA MET A 60 -7.43 3.21 6.32
C MET A 60 -6.96 3.94 5.04
N ASN A 61 -5.88 4.70 5.11
CA ASN A 61 -5.41 5.62 4.08
C ASN A 61 -3.88 5.64 3.97
N LYS A 62 -3.23 4.59 4.49
CA LYS A 62 -1.77 4.46 4.48
C LYS A 62 -1.30 3.54 3.39
N ALA A 63 -0.27 3.96 2.67
CA ALA A 63 0.38 3.15 1.66
C ALA A 63 1.89 3.25 1.78
N GLU A 64 2.60 2.30 1.19
CA GLU A 64 4.06 2.31 1.11
C GLU A 64 4.50 2.02 -0.31
N CYS A 65 5.58 2.67 -0.75
CA CYS A 65 6.18 2.32 -2.03
C CYS A 65 7.01 1.04 -1.92
N ALA A 66 6.72 0.06 -2.77
CA ALA A 66 7.46 -1.21 -2.83
C ALA A 66 8.97 -1.02 -3.15
N TYR A 67 9.36 0.12 -3.74
CA TYR A 67 10.71 0.37 -4.24
C TYR A 67 11.50 1.33 -3.36
N CYS A 68 10.96 2.53 -3.07
CA CYS A 68 11.67 3.53 -2.24
C CYS A 68 11.33 3.46 -0.75
N GLN A 69 10.36 2.63 -0.33
CA GLN A 69 9.94 2.44 1.08
C GLN A 69 9.35 3.70 1.74
N MET A 70 9.12 4.77 0.95
CA MET A 70 8.41 5.94 1.46
C MET A 70 6.98 5.55 1.83
N LYS A 71 6.55 6.00 3.01
CA LYS A 71 5.20 5.78 3.53
C LYS A 71 4.36 7.03 3.33
N PHE A 72 3.12 6.82 2.92
CA PHE A 72 2.16 7.85 2.58
C PHE A 72 0.95 7.73 3.49
N ARG A 73 0.33 8.87 3.80
CA ARG A 73 -0.98 8.93 4.43
C ARG A 73 -1.82 9.93 3.64
N PHE A 74 -2.76 9.41 2.87
CA PHE A 74 -3.64 10.21 2.02
C PHE A 74 -4.77 10.81 2.85
N ARG A 75 -5.00 12.10 2.75
CA ARG A 75 -6.08 12.79 3.46
C ARG A 75 -7.42 12.59 2.79
N THR A 76 -7.43 12.45 1.46
CA THR A 76 -8.67 12.33 0.68
C THR A 76 -8.50 11.34 -0.48
N PRO A 77 -9.59 10.81 -1.03
CA PRO A 77 -9.54 9.95 -2.22
C PRO A 77 -9.22 10.70 -3.53
N HIS A 78 -9.13 12.04 -3.49
CA HIS A 78 -8.87 12.88 -4.66
C HIS A 78 -7.40 13.33 -4.78
N GLU A 79 -6.56 13.08 -3.78
CA GLU A 79 -5.13 13.37 -3.87
C GLU A 79 -4.47 12.50 -4.96
N ASP A 80 -3.69 13.10 -5.85
CA ASP A 80 -2.97 12.37 -6.89
C ASP A 80 -1.79 11.57 -6.25
N PRO A 81 -1.82 10.22 -6.30
CA PRO A 81 -0.77 9.39 -5.72
C PRO A 81 0.60 9.64 -6.34
N ARG A 82 0.66 9.94 -7.64
CA ARG A 82 1.90 10.17 -8.36
C ARG A 82 2.50 11.50 -7.97
N GLU A 83 1.72 12.56 -7.95
CA GLU A 83 2.21 13.89 -7.54
C GLU A 83 2.68 13.86 -6.09
N TYR A 84 1.89 13.29 -5.20
CA TYR A 84 2.28 13.19 -3.80
C TYR A 84 3.52 12.31 -3.60
N HIS A 85 3.65 11.23 -4.37
CA HIS A 85 4.85 10.39 -4.38
C HIS A 85 6.08 11.13 -4.91
N LYS A 86 5.97 11.88 -6.01
CA LYS A 86 7.05 12.73 -6.52
C LYS A 86 7.50 13.78 -5.50
N PHE A 87 6.54 14.41 -4.82
CA PHE A 87 6.82 15.42 -3.80
C PHE A 87 7.57 14.83 -2.60
N MET A 88 7.10 13.69 -2.06
CA MET A 88 7.69 13.09 -0.87
C MET A 88 9.00 12.32 -1.15
N SER A 89 9.14 11.75 -2.34
CA SER A 89 10.30 10.95 -2.74
C SER A 89 10.72 11.25 -4.19
N PRO A 90 11.25 12.46 -4.46
CA PRO A 90 11.64 12.88 -5.82
C PRO A 90 12.77 12.03 -6.42
N THR A 91 13.49 11.27 -5.57
CA THR A 91 14.56 10.36 -5.97
C THR A 91 14.11 8.91 -6.10
N CYS A 92 12.81 8.62 -5.99
CA CYS A 92 12.27 7.27 -6.12
C CYS A 92 12.67 6.64 -7.46
N ARG A 93 13.43 5.53 -7.39
CA ARG A 93 13.94 4.83 -8.58
C ARG A 93 12.82 4.30 -9.48
N TYR A 94 11.68 3.89 -8.89
CA TYR A 94 10.52 3.46 -9.65
C TYR A 94 9.93 4.62 -10.46
N LEU A 95 9.67 5.76 -9.83
CA LEU A 95 9.15 6.93 -10.56
C LEU A 95 10.14 7.46 -11.59
N LYS A 96 11.46 7.34 -11.37
CA LYS A 96 12.46 7.73 -12.37
C LYS A 96 12.55 6.76 -13.56
N ALA A 97 12.45 5.46 -13.31
CA ALA A 97 12.57 4.44 -14.35
C ALA A 97 11.29 4.28 -15.19
N PHE A 98 10.11 4.53 -14.60
CA PHE A 98 8.80 4.33 -15.23
C PHE A 98 8.05 5.65 -15.40
N GLY A 99 8.79 6.76 -15.36
CA GLY A 99 8.28 8.11 -15.08
C GLY A 99 7.43 8.74 -16.15
N ASP A 100 7.70 8.53 -17.44
CA ASP A 100 7.08 9.35 -18.49
C ASP A 100 6.17 8.57 -19.44
N HIS A 101 6.25 7.25 -19.43
CA HIS A 101 5.35 6.38 -20.17
C HIS A 101 5.04 5.17 -19.30
N GLY A 102 3.77 4.93 -18.98
CA GLY A 102 3.31 3.73 -18.25
C GLY A 102 3.48 2.43 -19.06
N THR A 103 4.59 2.27 -19.78
CA THR A 103 4.95 1.13 -20.62
C THR A 103 6.36 0.68 -20.28
N LYS A 104 6.47 -0.62 -19.99
CA LYS A 104 7.68 -1.44 -19.69
C LYS A 104 8.97 -0.99 -20.40
N PRO A 105 10.14 -1.07 -19.75
CA PRO A 105 11.37 -1.37 -20.46
C PRO A 105 11.30 -2.83 -20.95
N SER A 106 11.60 -2.98 -22.24
CA SER A 106 11.74 -4.21 -23.04
C SER A 106 12.48 -5.33 -22.33
#